data_AF-A0A960LQJ6-F1
#
_entry.id   AF-A0A960LQJ6-F1
#
_cell.length_a   1.000
_cell.length_b   1.000
_cell.length_c   1.000
_cell.angle_alpha   90.00
_cell.angle_beta   90.00
_cell.angle_gamma   90.00
#
_symmetry.space_group_name_H-M   'P 1'
#
loop_
_entity.id
_entity.type
_entity.pdbx_description
1 polymer ?
#
loop_
_entity_poly.entity_id
_entity_poly.type
_entity_poly.pdbx_seq_one_letter_code
_entity_poly.pdbx_strand_id
1 'polypeptide(L)'
;LIALDQMGNQSLDVLSLLPFLDHADSGLRETVVWLASRHEEWDAAIANRFLEWLDQGDLNPERHAAFTALAPKFLSTPPMQAVVGQFLVSEKSGLKRIAFDAIAASDLPGFDENWRPAFASVLESPSDDLAGAALKALAKTGAQGFDERLQAIANDEAIPGIRRVLALRAMAKPDAALGAAGFELLKGLAGPDASPLERLEAAQLLGAARLTVPQLMEVAELTRHAGPMDLPLLLPAFDRTKDAEVGKALAAALPESKGIGNANPTELARLFNHFPPEVAKLIEPTVATLQARKDQQAARLADLEPQLESGDAERGKAFYLAGKGACITCHQIGKNGRAVGPNLSTIGRIRTGRDFLESILYPSESIARDFESFQVTLKDGNVHMGLIQRETGDTIYLTSPTGEEIPLSRDSVASIASIPMSLMPQGLEQALAPQELLDLVAFLKSLTE
;
A
#
# COMPACT_ATOMS: atom_id res chain seq x y z
N LEU A 1 25.90 7.19 -18.62
CA LEU A 1 26.18 6.14 -17.63
C LEU A 1 25.42 4.86 -17.98
N ILE A 2 24.09 4.86 -18.04
CA ILE A 2 23.26 3.69 -18.43
C ILE A 2 23.70 3.08 -19.77
N ALA A 3 23.91 3.90 -20.81
CA ALA A 3 24.36 3.40 -22.11
C ALA A 3 25.78 2.81 -22.08
N LEU A 4 26.65 3.29 -21.18
CA LEU A 4 28.02 2.78 -21.05
C LEU A 4 28.03 1.43 -20.33
N ASP A 5 27.18 1.26 -19.31
CA ASP A 5 26.97 0.00 -18.61
C ASP A 5 26.48 -1.13 -19.55
N GLN A 6 25.53 -0.80 -20.42
CA GLN A 6 24.94 -1.76 -21.36
C GLN A 6 25.87 -2.16 -22.52
N MET A 7 26.96 -1.41 -22.72
CA MET A 7 27.99 -1.71 -23.71
C MET A 7 29.05 -2.59 -23.05
N GLY A 8 28.84 -3.92 -23.03
CA GLY A 8 29.67 -4.93 -22.33
C GLY A 8 31.18 -4.99 -22.65
N ASN A 9 31.74 -4.00 -23.34
CA ASN A 9 33.17 -3.81 -23.60
C ASN A 9 33.83 -2.66 -22.80
N GLN A 10 33.10 -1.93 -21.95
CA GLN A 10 33.68 -0.93 -21.03
C GLN A 10 33.16 -1.14 -19.61
N SER A 11 33.99 -1.67 -18.71
CA SER A 11 33.63 -1.78 -17.29
C SER A 11 33.63 -0.39 -16.66
N LEU A 12 32.47 0.07 -16.22
CA LEU A 12 32.37 1.23 -15.35
C LEU A 12 33.14 0.94 -14.04
N ASP A 13 34.04 1.83 -13.64
CA ASP A 13 34.76 1.71 -12.39
C ASP A 13 33.86 2.13 -11.22
N VAL A 14 33.48 1.18 -10.37
CA VAL A 14 32.64 1.39 -9.19
C VAL A 14 33.15 2.55 -8.32
N LEU A 15 34.47 2.67 -8.13
CA LEU A 15 35.06 3.71 -7.27
C LEU A 15 34.90 5.12 -7.85
N SER A 16 34.75 5.23 -9.17
CA SER A 16 34.46 6.49 -9.86
C SER A 16 32.99 6.90 -9.79
N LEU A 17 32.09 5.95 -9.50
CA LEU A 17 30.64 6.17 -9.50
C LEU A 17 30.05 6.38 -8.11
N LEU A 18 30.50 5.65 -7.09
CA LEU A 18 29.96 5.75 -5.73
C LEU A 18 30.02 7.16 -5.10
N PRO A 19 31.00 8.04 -5.41
CA PRO A 19 30.98 9.43 -4.95
C PRO A 19 29.76 10.23 -5.41
N PHE A 20 29.02 9.77 -6.42
CA PHE A 20 27.82 10.44 -6.92
C PHE A 20 26.53 10.00 -6.21
N LEU A 21 26.58 9.03 -5.30
CA LEU A 21 25.41 8.59 -4.52
C LEU A 21 24.86 9.72 -3.63
N ASP A 22 25.70 10.64 -3.17
CA ASP A 22 25.34 11.81 -2.37
C ASP A 22 25.51 13.15 -3.11
N HIS A 23 25.52 13.12 -4.46
CA HIS A 23 25.67 14.32 -5.29
C HIS A 23 24.42 15.21 -5.27
N ALA A 24 24.54 16.53 -5.51
CA ALA A 24 23.39 17.45 -5.47
C ALA A 24 22.34 17.21 -6.58
N ASP A 25 22.77 16.73 -7.75
CA ASP A 25 21.89 16.40 -8.89
C ASP A 25 21.12 15.09 -8.64
N SER A 26 19.78 15.18 -8.59
CA SER A 26 18.92 14.02 -8.30
C SER A 26 18.91 12.99 -9.42
N GLY A 27 18.94 13.42 -10.69
CA GLY A 27 18.95 12.50 -11.83
C GLY A 27 20.23 11.68 -11.88
N LEU A 28 21.36 12.29 -11.51
CA LEU A 28 22.64 11.59 -11.37
C LEU A 28 22.62 10.59 -10.20
N ARG A 29 22.10 10.98 -9.02
CA ARG A 29 21.95 10.06 -7.88
C ARG A 29 21.10 8.85 -8.25
N GLU A 30 19.91 9.07 -8.81
CA GLU A 30 18.98 8.02 -9.23
C GLU A 30 19.64 7.09 -10.26
N THR A 31 20.41 7.64 -11.20
CA THR A 31 21.16 6.84 -12.19
C THR A 31 22.21 5.94 -11.53
N VAL A 32 22.94 6.45 -10.53
CA VAL A 32 24.00 5.70 -9.84
C VAL A 32 23.41 4.62 -8.95
N VAL A 33 22.32 4.91 -8.23
CA VAL A 33 21.58 3.91 -7.45
C VAL A 33 21.03 2.81 -8.36
N TRP A 34 20.44 3.18 -9.50
CA TRP A 34 19.97 2.21 -10.50
C TRP A 34 21.09 1.29 -10.99
N LEU A 35 22.26 1.84 -11.31
CA LEU A 35 23.42 1.05 -11.70
C LEU A 35 23.86 0.13 -10.56
N ALA A 36 24.14 0.68 -9.39
CA ALA A 36 24.60 -0.08 -8.23
C ALA A 36 23.65 -1.23 -7.86
N SER A 37 22.33 -1.03 -7.99
CA SER A 37 21.33 -2.06 -7.71
C SER A 37 21.37 -3.28 -8.63
N ARG A 38 22.12 -3.22 -9.74
CA ARG A 38 22.21 -4.27 -10.77
C ARG A 38 23.58 -4.96 -10.82
N HIS A 39 24.54 -4.48 -10.02
CA HIS A 39 25.89 -5.01 -9.89
C HIS A 39 26.08 -5.63 -8.52
N GLU A 40 25.70 -6.90 -8.38
CA GLU A 40 25.86 -7.64 -7.12
C GLU A 40 27.33 -7.69 -6.67
N GLU A 41 28.28 -7.64 -7.61
CA GLU A 41 29.72 -7.64 -7.35
C GLU A 41 30.27 -6.32 -6.77
N TRP A 42 29.44 -5.28 -6.64
CA TRP A 42 29.83 -4.00 -6.04
C TRP A 42 29.61 -3.95 -4.52
N ASP A 43 29.14 -5.04 -3.91
CA ASP A 43 28.77 -5.16 -2.50
C ASP A 43 29.80 -4.56 -1.53
N ALA A 44 31.08 -4.95 -1.64
CA ALA A 44 32.13 -4.49 -0.73
C ALA A 44 32.44 -2.99 -0.91
N ALA A 45 32.39 -2.49 -2.14
CA ALA A 45 32.63 -1.06 -2.41
C ALA A 45 31.50 -0.20 -1.87
N ILE A 46 30.25 -0.62 -2.06
CA ILE A 46 29.05 0.04 -1.52
C ILE A 46 29.09 0.02 0.02
N ALA A 47 29.40 -1.14 0.61
CA ALA A 47 29.52 -1.28 2.07
C ALA A 47 30.58 -0.34 2.66
N ASN A 48 31.78 -0.26 2.05
CA ASN A 48 32.83 0.67 2.48
C ASN A 48 32.37 2.13 2.41
N ARG A 49 31.65 2.52 1.34
CA ARG A 49 31.11 3.87 1.21
C ARG A 49 30.15 4.22 2.35
N PHE A 50 29.31 3.26 2.78
CA PHE A 50 28.41 3.47 3.91
C PHE A 50 29.12 3.55 5.26
N LEU A 51 30.21 2.80 5.45
CA LEU A 51 31.07 2.94 6.65
C LEU A 51 31.75 4.31 6.70
N GLU A 52 32.24 4.83 5.57
CA GLU A 52 32.81 6.18 5.50
C GLU A 52 31.80 7.25 5.94
N TRP A 53 30.55 7.15 5.49
CA TRP A 53 29.49 8.07 5.91
C TRP A 53 29.18 7.97 7.40
N LEU A 54 29.21 6.75 7.95
CA LEU A 54 29.02 6.52 9.38
C LEU A 54 30.14 7.16 10.20
N ASP A 55 31.40 6.97 9.80
CA ASP A 55 32.58 7.55 10.47
C ASP A 55 32.57 9.08 10.44
N GLN A 56 32.06 9.67 9.35
CA GLN A 56 31.86 11.11 9.22
C GLN A 56 30.69 11.63 10.08
N GLY A 57 29.84 10.73 10.58
CA GLY A 57 28.69 11.06 11.41
C GLY A 57 27.56 11.79 10.69
N ASP A 58 27.56 11.79 9.35
CA ASP A 58 26.68 12.58 8.49
C ASP A 58 25.87 11.67 7.55
N LEU A 59 24.58 11.54 7.86
CA LEU A 59 23.57 10.90 7.04
C LEU A 59 22.52 11.96 6.67
N ASN A 60 22.93 12.88 5.80
CA ASN A 60 22.03 13.82 5.16
C ASN A 60 20.91 13.08 4.38
N PRO A 61 19.84 13.77 3.97
CA PRO A 61 18.71 13.14 3.28
C PRO A 61 19.12 12.35 2.03
N GLU A 62 20.12 12.80 1.28
CA GLU A 62 20.62 12.13 0.07
C GLU A 62 21.31 10.80 0.40
N ARG A 63 22.19 10.79 1.40
CA ARG A 63 22.88 9.58 1.89
C ARG A 63 21.89 8.60 2.49
N HIS A 64 20.89 9.10 3.21
CA HIS A 64 19.83 8.26 3.76
C HIS A 64 19.03 7.61 2.63
N ALA A 65 18.63 8.37 1.62
CA ALA A 65 17.94 7.82 0.46
C ALA A 65 18.77 6.74 -0.25
N ALA A 66 20.07 6.99 -0.48
CA ALA A 66 20.98 6.02 -1.09
C ALA A 66 21.15 4.74 -0.25
N PHE A 67 21.30 4.88 1.08
CA PHE A 67 21.38 3.72 1.98
C PHE A 67 20.09 2.90 1.94
N THR A 68 18.95 3.56 2.09
CA THR A 68 17.65 2.89 2.11
C THR A 68 17.34 2.19 0.80
N ALA A 69 17.82 2.70 -0.35
CA ALA A 69 17.61 2.11 -1.67
C ALA A 69 18.52 0.91 -2.03
N LEU A 70 19.69 0.81 -1.39
CA LEU A 70 20.71 -0.19 -1.73
C LEU A 70 20.91 -1.22 -0.63
N ALA A 71 20.97 -0.82 0.64
CA ALA A 71 21.35 -1.73 1.73
C ALA A 71 20.50 -3.01 1.77
N PRO A 72 19.16 -2.97 1.62
CA PRO A 72 18.33 -4.18 1.61
C PRO A 72 18.63 -5.17 0.51
N LYS A 73 18.95 -4.69 -0.70
CA LYS A 73 19.30 -5.53 -1.86
C LYS A 73 20.59 -6.31 -1.61
N PHE A 74 21.53 -5.70 -0.90
CA PHE A 74 22.84 -6.27 -0.59
C PHE A 74 22.90 -6.95 0.79
N LEU A 75 21.80 -6.97 1.57
CA LEU A 75 21.86 -7.38 2.97
C LEU A 75 22.13 -8.88 3.17
N SER A 76 22.00 -9.69 2.12
CA SER A 76 22.44 -11.09 2.12
C SER A 76 23.97 -11.24 2.09
N THR A 77 24.73 -10.18 1.80
CA THR A 77 26.20 -10.18 1.71
C THR A 77 26.86 -9.89 3.07
N PRO A 78 27.97 -10.57 3.43
CA PRO A 78 28.67 -10.30 4.69
C PRO A 78 29.14 -8.84 4.87
N PRO A 79 29.65 -8.12 3.84
CA PRO A 79 30.02 -6.72 3.98
C PRO A 79 28.85 -5.84 4.41
N MET A 80 27.68 -5.99 3.79
CA MET A 80 26.51 -5.17 4.12
C MET A 80 25.95 -5.52 5.51
N GLN A 81 25.98 -6.79 5.92
CA GLN A 81 25.60 -7.19 7.27
C GLN A 81 26.47 -6.53 8.35
N ALA A 82 27.77 -6.39 8.09
CA ALA A 82 28.67 -5.68 8.99
C ALA A 82 28.33 -4.19 9.09
N VAL A 83 27.99 -3.52 7.97
CA VAL A 83 27.53 -2.12 7.97
C VAL A 83 26.26 -1.95 8.81
N VAL A 84 25.25 -2.78 8.55
CA VAL A 84 23.99 -2.75 9.32
C VAL A 84 24.25 -3.03 10.79
N GLY A 85 25.15 -3.95 11.12
CA GLY A 85 25.61 -4.20 12.49
C GLY A 85 26.17 -2.96 13.19
N GLN A 86 27.01 -2.17 12.50
CA GLN A 86 27.54 -0.91 13.04
C GLN A 86 26.44 0.13 13.28
N PHE A 87 25.46 0.23 12.37
CA PHE A 87 24.33 1.13 12.54
C PHE A 87 23.43 0.73 13.72
N LEU A 88 23.25 -0.58 13.94
CA LEU A 88 22.45 -1.11 15.06
C LEU A 88 23.07 -0.82 16.43
N VAL A 89 24.41 -0.78 16.53
CA VAL A 89 25.12 -0.49 17.79
C VAL A 89 25.43 1.00 18.01
N SER A 90 25.17 1.86 17.01
CA SER A 90 25.37 3.31 17.13
C SER A 90 24.51 3.93 18.23
N GLU A 91 25.06 4.89 18.99
CA GLU A 91 24.30 5.66 20.00
C GLU A 91 23.17 6.52 19.41
N LYS A 92 23.23 6.86 18.11
CA LYS A 92 22.20 7.63 17.41
C LYS A 92 20.99 6.73 17.07
N SER A 93 19.84 6.98 17.69
CA SER A 93 18.59 6.24 17.45
C SER A 93 18.14 6.26 15.98
N GLY A 94 18.36 7.36 15.26
CA GLY A 94 18.06 7.46 13.83
C GLY A 94 18.84 6.45 12.98
N LEU A 95 20.09 6.15 13.34
CA LEU A 95 20.90 5.16 12.62
C LEU A 95 20.40 3.73 12.89
N LYS A 96 20.02 3.43 14.14
CA LYS A 96 19.38 2.16 14.49
C LYS A 96 18.07 1.98 13.69
N ARG A 97 17.25 3.03 13.63
CA ARG A 97 15.97 3.05 12.89
C ARG A 97 16.18 2.71 11.41
N ILE A 98 17.16 3.35 10.76
CA ILE A 98 17.55 3.11 9.37
C ILE A 98 18.00 1.66 9.15
N ALA A 99 18.80 1.10 10.08
CA ALA A 99 19.22 -0.29 10.00
C ALA A 99 18.05 -1.28 10.12
N PHE A 100 17.12 -1.07 11.07
CA PHE A 100 15.93 -1.91 11.17
C PHE A 100 15.04 -1.82 9.93
N ASP A 101 14.86 -0.63 9.36
CA ASP A 101 14.18 -0.49 8.06
C ASP A 101 14.84 -1.31 6.98
N ALA A 102 16.16 -1.24 6.90
CA ALA A 102 16.91 -1.99 5.90
C ALA A 102 16.76 -3.51 6.09
N ILE A 103 16.75 -4.00 7.33
CA ILE A 103 16.51 -5.41 7.64
C ILE A 103 15.10 -5.84 7.21
N ALA A 104 14.08 -5.07 7.59
CA ALA A 104 12.71 -5.33 7.15
C ALA A 104 12.57 -5.27 5.60
N ALA A 105 13.49 -4.57 4.91
CA ALA A 105 13.84 -4.57 3.46
C ALA A 105 13.75 -5.90 2.81
N SER A 106 14.55 -6.72 3.44
CA SER A 106 15.54 -7.41 2.67
C SER A 106 15.05 -8.82 2.47
N ASP A 107 15.39 -9.44 1.36
CA ASP A 107 15.17 -10.86 1.20
C ASP A 107 16.29 -11.66 1.90
N LEU A 108 16.54 -11.31 3.16
CA LEU A 108 17.51 -11.96 4.02
C LEU A 108 17.16 -13.44 4.18
N PRO A 109 18.12 -14.36 3.95
CA PRO A 109 17.89 -15.78 4.11
C PRO A 109 17.80 -16.22 5.59
N GLY A 110 18.19 -15.35 6.53
CA GLY A 110 18.16 -15.63 7.97
C GLY A 110 18.63 -14.45 8.82
N PHE A 111 18.65 -14.65 10.14
CA PHE A 111 19.04 -13.65 11.13
C PHE A 111 20.54 -13.72 11.46
N ASP A 112 21.23 -12.58 11.48
CA ASP A 112 22.61 -12.49 11.97
C ASP A 112 22.60 -12.36 13.51
N GLU A 113 23.18 -13.36 14.19
CA GLU A 113 23.26 -13.43 15.64
C GLU A 113 24.00 -12.25 16.29
N ASN A 114 24.88 -11.57 15.56
CA ASN A 114 25.56 -10.36 16.05
C ASN A 114 24.59 -9.19 16.28
N TRP A 115 23.43 -9.20 15.62
CA TRP A 115 22.40 -8.18 15.79
C TRP A 115 21.55 -8.40 17.04
N ARG A 116 21.56 -9.60 17.62
CA ARG A 116 20.71 -9.99 18.76
C ARG A 116 20.75 -9.00 19.92
N PRO A 117 21.92 -8.52 20.40
CA PRO A 117 21.96 -7.57 21.52
C PRO A 117 21.25 -6.24 21.20
N ALA A 118 21.38 -5.75 19.95
CA ALA A 118 20.74 -4.51 19.52
C ALA A 118 19.22 -4.65 19.44
N PHE A 119 18.72 -5.75 18.86
CA PHE A 119 17.28 -6.06 18.86
C PHE A 119 16.75 -6.18 20.29
N ALA A 120 17.43 -6.95 21.15
CA ALA A 120 17.03 -7.12 22.54
C ALA A 120 16.91 -5.77 23.27
N SER A 121 17.94 -4.92 23.16
CA SER A 121 17.95 -3.59 23.79
C SER A 121 16.85 -2.67 23.25
N VAL A 122 16.62 -2.66 21.94
CA VAL A 122 15.65 -1.75 21.31
C VAL A 122 14.21 -2.16 21.59
N LEU A 123 13.92 -3.45 21.73
CA LEU A 123 12.61 -3.93 22.13
C LEU A 123 12.19 -3.46 23.54
N GLU A 124 13.15 -3.10 24.38
CA GLU A 124 12.92 -2.51 25.72
C GLU A 124 12.93 -0.96 25.69
N SER A 125 13.11 -0.35 24.52
CA SER A 125 13.20 1.11 24.38
C SER A 125 11.85 1.79 24.62
N PRO A 126 11.81 2.98 25.25
CA PRO A 126 10.59 3.78 25.34
C PRO A 126 10.14 4.36 23.98
N SER A 127 10.98 4.36 22.94
CA SER A 127 10.66 4.97 21.64
C SER A 127 9.79 4.08 20.76
N ASP A 128 8.50 4.44 20.61
CA ASP A 128 7.51 3.65 19.87
C ASP A 128 7.93 3.32 18.44
N ASP A 129 8.37 4.35 17.73
CA ASP A 129 8.91 4.26 16.37
C ASP A 129 10.09 3.26 16.28
N LEU A 130 11.10 3.42 17.14
CA LEU A 130 12.30 2.60 17.05
C LEU A 130 12.04 1.12 17.36
N ALA A 131 11.24 0.82 18.39
CA ALA A 131 10.90 -0.57 18.70
C ALA A 131 9.93 -1.17 17.66
N GLY A 132 9.00 -0.36 17.12
CA GLY A 132 8.13 -0.79 16.03
C GLY A 132 8.92 -1.22 14.78
N ALA A 133 9.95 -0.44 14.43
CA ALA A 133 10.89 -0.79 13.37
C ALA A 133 11.63 -2.10 13.65
N ALA A 134 12.14 -2.29 14.87
CA ALA A 134 12.83 -3.51 15.27
C ALA A 134 11.89 -4.73 15.21
N LEU A 135 10.64 -4.60 15.64
CA LEU A 135 9.64 -5.68 15.55
C LEU A 135 9.37 -6.09 14.10
N LYS A 136 9.26 -5.13 13.19
CA LYS A 136 9.05 -5.41 11.76
C LYS A 136 10.27 -6.03 11.09
N ALA A 137 11.45 -5.55 11.44
CA ALA A 137 12.71 -6.17 11.05
C ALA A 137 12.76 -7.64 11.51
N LEU A 138 12.38 -7.88 12.75
CA LEU A 138 12.37 -9.21 13.33
C LEU A 138 11.41 -10.16 12.59
N ALA A 139 10.21 -9.69 12.28
CA ALA A 139 9.19 -10.43 11.52
C ALA A 139 9.71 -10.89 10.15
N LYS A 140 10.56 -10.10 9.48
CA LYS A 140 11.16 -10.44 8.19
C LYS A 140 12.25 -11.51 8.32
N THR A 141 13.04 -11.47 9.40
CA THR A 141 14.22 -12.34 9.58
C THR A 141 13.90 -13.76 10.06
N GLY A 142 12.72 -13.98 10.66
CA GLY A 142 12.37 -15.27 11.27
C GLY A 142 13.23 -15.66 12.48
N ALA A 143 13.91 -14.69 13.11
CA ALA A 143 14.82 -14.91 14.23
C ALA A 143 14.14 -15.67 15.38
N GLN A 144 14.84 -16.68 15.91
CA GLN A 144 14.36 -17.45 17.06
C GLN A 144 14.89 -16.85 18.37
N GLY A 145 14.26 -17.23 19.50
CA GLY A 145 14.70 -16.84 20.84
C GLY A 145 14.23 -15.46 21.31
N PHE A 146 13.27 -14.85 20.59
CA PHE A 146 12.60 -13.63 21.02
C PHE A 146 11.17 -13.87 21.54
N ASP A 147 10.65 -15.09 21.43
CA ASP A 147 9.24 -15.44 21.67
C ASP A 147 8.74 -14.96 23.05
N GLU A 148 9.47 -15.22 24.13
CA GLU A 148 9.08 -14.79 25.49
C GLU A 148 8.98 -13.26 25.59
N ARG A 149 9.91 -12.55 24.97
CA ARG A 149 9.96 -11.07 24.96
C ARG A 149 8.84 -10.47 24.10
N LEU A 150 8.61 -11.04 22.91
CA LEU A 150 7.53 -10.62 22.02
C LEU A 150 6.16 -10.90 22.64
N GLN A 151 6.02 -12.02 23.34
CA GLN A 151 4.81 -12.36 24.08
C GLN A 151 4.59 -11.40 25.26
N ALA A 152 5.65 -11.03 25.99
CA ALA A 152 5.56 -10.02 27.05
C ALA A 152 5.09 -8.67 26.47
N ILE A 153 5.67 -8.22 25.35
CA ILE A 153 5.25 -6.99 24.67
C ILE A 153 3.78 -7.07 24.24
N ALA A 154 3.38 -8.17 23.59
CA ALA A 154 2.00 -8.34 23.12
C ALA A 154 0.98 -8.33 24.28
N ASN A 155 1.35 -8.83 25.46
CA ASN A 155 0.44 -8.95 26.59
C ASN A 155 0.41 -7.74 27.52
N ASP A 156 1.38 -6.83 27.44
CA ASP A 156 1.44 -5.65 28.32
C ASP A 156 0.50 -4.54 27.82
N GLU A 157 -0.59 -4.29 28.54
CA GLU A 157 -1.58 -3.25 28.21
C GLU A 157 -1.05 -1.81 28.36
N ALA A 158 0.09 -1.62 29.05
CA ALA A 158 0.74 -0.31 29.11
C ALA A 158 1.45 0.06 27.79
N ILE A 159 1.73 -0.93 26.93
CA ILE A 159 2.37 -0.71 25.63
C ILE A 159 1.30 -0.34 24.58
N PRO A 160 1.56 0.66 23.71
CA PRO A 160 0.62 1.03 22.64
C PRO A 160 0.20 -0.15 21.75
N GLY A 161 -1.08 -0.19 21.36
CA GLY A 161 -1.69 -1.31 20.63
C GLY A 161 -0.92 -1.68 19.37
N ILE A 162 -0.49 -0.69 18.58
CA ILE A 162 0.31 -0.89 17.37
C ILE A 162 1.58 -1.72 17.63
N ARG A 163 2.34 -1.45 18.70
CA ARG A 163 3.54 -2.23 19.06
C ARG A 163 3.18 -3.66 19.44
N ARG A 164 2.10 -3.85 20.18
CA ARG A 164 1.63 -5.16 20.61
C ARG A 164 1.26 -6.03 19.40
N VAL A 165 0.60 -5.45 18.39
CA VAL A 165 0.28 -6.13 17.11
C VAL A 165 1.54 -6.48 16.33
N LEU A 166 2.52 -5.58 16.27
CA LEU A 166 3.77 -5.85 15.58
C LEU A 166 4.59 -6.96 16.27
N ALA A 167 4.51 -7.06 17.60
CA ALA A 167 5.10 -8.18 18.34
C ALA A 167 4.41 -9.51 18.01
N LEU A 168 3.07 -9.53 17.92
CA LEU A 168 2.34 -10.70 17.42
C LEU A 168 2.75 -11.07 15.99
N ARG A 169 2.88 -10.08 15.09
CA ARG A 169 3.33 -10.32 13.72
C ARG A 169 4.73 -10.92 13.68
N ALA A 170 5.65 -10.44 14.50
CA ALA A 170 7.01 -10.96 14.55
C ALA A 170 7.08 -12.42 15.00
N MET A 171 6.12 -12.87 15.81
CA MET A 171 5.96 -14.28 16.19
C MET A 171 5.16 -15.10 15.17
N ALA A 172 4.38 -14.46 14.30
CA ALA A 172 3.46 -15.13 13.40
C ALA A 172 4.24 -15.87 12.29
N LYS A 173 4.02 -17.18 12.20
CA LYS A 173 4.46 -17.97 11.05
C LYS A 173 3.33 -18.04 10.02
N PRO A 174 3.65 -18.11 8.71
CA PRO A 174 2.64 -18.38 7.69
C PRO A 174 1.81 -19.61 8.07
N ASP A 175 0.49 -19.48 7.99
CA ASP A 175 -0.50 -20.52 8.30
C ASP A 175 -0.48 -21.08 9.75
N ALA A 176 0.20 -20.40 10.68
CA ALA A 176 0.13 -20.75 12.09
C ALA A 176 -1.26 -20.50 12.68
N ALA A 177 -1.64 -21.37 13.62
CA ALA A 177 -2.83 -21.15 14.43
C ALA A 177 -2.60 -19.97 15.39
N LEU A 178 -3.57 -19.07 15.48
CA LEU A 178 -3.49 -17.94 16.39
C LEU A 178 -3.98 -18.36 17.79
N GLY A 179 -3.10 -18.23 18.79
CA GLY A 179 -3.45 -18.52 20.19
C GLY A 179 -4.51 -17.55 20.73
N ALA A 180 -5.24 -17.97 21.78
CA ALA A 180 -6.37 -17.21 22.33
C ALA A 180 -6.01 -15.77 22.72
N ALA A 181 -4.91 -15.55 23.45
CA ALA A 181 -4.49 -14.21 23.85
C ALA A 181 -4.14 -13.31 22.65
N GLY A 182 -3.47 -13.87 21.64
CA GLY A 182 -3.16 -13.14 20.42
C GLY A 182 -4.43 -12.76 19.65
N PHE A 183 -5.39 -13.67 19.57
CA PHE A 183 -6.69 -13.40 18.96
C PHE A 183 -7.46 -12.29 19.69
N GLU A 184 -7.53 -12.33 21.02
CA GLU A 184 -8.22 -11.29 21.80
C GLU A 184 -7.61 -9.89 21.57
N LEU A 185 -6.29 -9.81 21.52
CA LEU A 185 -5.59 -8.56 21.18
C LEU A 185 -5.96 -8.07 19.77
N LEU A 186 -5.85 -8.92 18.75
CA LEU A 186 -6.16 -8.53 17.38
C LEU A 186 -7.64 -8.14 17.23
N LYS A 187 -8.55 -8.86 17.88
CA LYS A 187 -9.98 -8.54 17.88
C LYS A 187 -10.24 -7.15 18.46
N GLY A 188 -9.63 -6.83 19.60
CA GLY A 188 -9.74 -5.50 20.20
C GLY A 188 -9.23 -4.39 19.27
N LEU A 189 -8.10 -4.64 18.60
CA LEU A 189 -7.45 -3.65 17.74
C LEU A 189 -8.01 -3.58 16.32
N ALA A 190 -8.79 -4.57 15.88
CA ALA A 190 -9.62 -4.51 14.68
C ALA A 190 -11.00 -3.89 14.95
N GLY A 191 -11.33 -3.61 16.22
CA GLY A 191 -12.60 -3.03 16.64
C GLY A 191 -12.77 -1.55 16.23
N PRO A 192 -13.99 -1.01 16.31
CA PRO A 192 -14.31 0.35 15.87
C PRO A 192 -13.59 1.46 16.66
N ASP A 193 -13.18 1.19 17.90
CA ASP A 193 -12.54 2.17 18.79
C ASP A 193 -11.02 2.28 18.59
N ALA A 194 -10.40 1.35 17.84
CA ALA A 194 -8.97 1.36 17.56
C ALA A 194 -8.59 2.39 16.51
N SER A 195 -7.32 2.81 16.49
CA SER A 195 -6.82 3.73 15.46
C SER A 195 -6.83 3.07 14.07
N PRO A 196 -6.88 3.85 12.96
CA PRO A 196 -6.88 3.28 11.61
C PRO A 196 -5.71 2.35 11.33
N LEU A 197 -4.51 2.68 11.81
CA LEU A 197 -3.32 1.84 11.63
C LEU A 197 -3.43 0.51 12.38
N GLU A 198 -3.92 0.54 13.63
CA GLU A 198 -4.16 -0.66 14.42
C GLU A 198 -5.19 -1.58 13.75
N ARG A 199 -6.29 -1.01 13.23
CA ARG A 199 -7.32 -1.79 12.53
C ARG A 199 -6.78 -2.48 11.30
N LEU A 200 -6.00 -1.77 10.47
CA LEU A 200 -5.40 -2.32 9.26
C LEU A 200 -4.43 -3.47 9.59
N GLU A 201 -3.53 -3.26 10.55
CA GLU A 201 -2.53 -4.26 10.92
C GLU A 201 -3.16 -5.49 11.58
N ALA A 202 -4.19 -5.29 12.41
CA ALA A 202 -4.93 -6.38 13.03
C ALA A 202 -5.80 -7.15 12.03
N ALA A 203 -6.52 -6.44 11.14
CA ALA A 203 -7.34 -7.05 10.10
C ALA A 203 -6.50 -7.91 9.15
N GLN A 204 -5.31 -7.44 8.76
CA GLN A 204 -4.39 -8.20 7.91
C GLN A 204 -3.93 -9.50 8.59
N LEU A 205 -3.58 -9.46 9.88
CA LEU A 205 -3.18 -10.66 10.61
C LEU A 205 -4.35 -11.62 10.83
N LEU A 206 -5.53 -11.13 11.15
CA LEU A 206 -6.75 -11.95 11.28
C LEU A 206 -7.13 -12.62 9.96
N GLY A 207 -7.06 -11.89 8.84
CA GLY A 207 -7.33 -12.38 7.49
C GLY A 207 -6.38 -13.49 7.05
N ALA A 208 -5.11 -13.42 7.45
CA ALA A 208 -4.09 -14.40 7.09
C ALA A 208 -3.99 -15.60 8.06
N ALA A 209 -4.47 -15.46 9.30
CA ALA A 209 -4.31 -16.47 10.33
C ALA A 209 -5.18 -17.73 10.08
N ARG A 210 -4.71 -18.88 10.59
CA ARG A 210 -5.56 -20.07 10.69
C ARG A 210 -6.41 -19.97 11.96
N LEU A 211 -7.68 -19.63 11.79
CA LEU A 211 -8.61 -19.41 12.89
C LEU A 211 -9.50 -20.64 13.16
N THR A 212 -9.84 -20.85 14.42
CA THR A 212 -10.83 -21.84 14.85
C THR A 212 -12.25 -21.35 14.55
N VAL A 213 -13.24 -22.25 14.56
CA VAL A 213 -14.65 -21.89 14.37
C VAL A 213 -15.11 -20.79 15.35
N PRO A 214 -14.85 -20.87 16.68
CA PRO A 214 -15.21 -19.78 17.60
C PRO A 214 -14.56 -18.44 17.24
N GLN A 215 -13.27 -18.44 16.88
CA GLN A 215 -12.58 -17.21 16.46
C GLN A 215 -13.17 -16.63 15.17
N LEU A 216 -13.52 -17.47 14.20
CA LEU A 216 -14.16 -17.03 12.96
C LEU A 216 -15.53 -16.41 13.21
N MET A 217 -16.30 -16.93 14.18
CA MET A 217 -17.58 -16.31 14.58
C MET A 217 -17.37 -14.87 15.08
N GLU A 218 -16.30 -14.63 15.83
CA GLU A 218 -15.97 -13.30 16.34
C GLU A 218 -15.40 -12.38 15.25
N VAL A 219 -14.61 -12.91 14.31
CA VAL A 219 -14.19 -12.14 13.12
C VAL A 219 -15.39 -11.78 12.26
N ALA A 220 -16.40 -12.64 12.15
CA ALA A 220 -17.62 -12.32 11.42
C ALA A 220 -18.30 -11.09 12.02
N GLU A 221 -18.35 -10.99 13.35
CA GLU A 221 -18.89 -9.80 14.04
C GLU A 221 -18.05 -8.54 13.78
N LEU A 222 -16.72 -8.64 13.68
CA LEU A 222 -15.86 -7.51 13.30
C LEU A 222 -16.23 -6.97 11.91
N THR A 223 -16.61 -7.84 10.96
CA THR A 223 -17.01 -7.40 9.61
C THR A 223 -18.21 -6.47 9.62
N ARG A 224 -19.11 -6.58 10.61
CA ARG A 224 -20.28 -5.70 10.79
C ARG A 224 -19.88 -4.22 10.91
N HIS A 225 -18.71 -3.94 11.46
CA HIS A 225 -18.23 -2.57 11.70
C HIS A 225 -17.11 -2.16 10.75
N ALA A 226 -16.59 -3.10 9.96
CA ALA A 226 -15.43 -2.89 9.09
C ALA A 226 -15.68 -1.80 8.05
N GLY A 227 -14.68 -0.92 7.89
CA GLY A 227 -14.68 0.11 6.86
C GLY A 227 -14.28 -0.44 5.48
N PRO A 228 -14.30 0.41 4.45
CA PRO A 228 -13.90 0.04 3.08
C PRO A 228 -12.47 -0.51 2.95
N MET A 229 -11.56 -0.14 3.85
CA MET A 229 -10.16 -0.59 3.85
C MET A 229 -9.96 -1.87 4.68
N ASP A 230 -10.70 -2.00 5.78
CA ASP A 230 -10.56 -3.10 6.72
C ASP A 230 -11.30 -4.36 6.24
N LEU A 231 -12.49 -4.19 5.63
CA LEU A 231 -13.35 -5.30 5.21
C LEU A 231 -12.64 -6.24 4.21
N PRO A 232 -12.00 -5.76 3.12
CA PRO A 232 -11.29 -6.63 2.19
C PRO A 232 -10.14 -7.42 2.84
N LEU A 233 -9.54 -6.91 3.92
CA LEU A 233 -8.46 -7.58 4.64
C LEU A 233 -8.98 -8.69 5.57
N LEU A 234 -10.22 -8.58 6.05
CA LEU A 234 -10.85 -9.58 6.93
C LEU A 234 -11.47 -10.75 6.16
N LEU A 235 -12.02 -10.51 4.96
CA LEU A 235 -12.71 -11.54 4.17
C LEU A 235 -11.89 -12.81 3.90
N PRO A 236 -10.56 -12.75 3.63
CA PRO A 236 -9.74 -13.94 3.42
C PRO A 236 -9.72 -14.94 4.59
N ALA A 237 -10.03 -14.52 5.82
CA ALA A 237 -10.13 -15.42 6.97
C ALA A 237 -11.18 -16.53 6.74
N PHE A 238 -12.19 -16.25 5.91
CA PHE A 238 -13.33 -17.14 5.66
C PHE A 238 -13.12 -18.08 4.46
N ASP A 239 -12.11 -17.87 3.62
CA ASP A 239 -11.85 -18.68 2.42
C ASP A 239 -11.53 -20.15 2.76
N ARG A 240 -11.05 -20.40 3.99
CA ARG A 240 -10.53 -21.70 4.44
C ARG A 240 -11.54 -22.54 5.23
N THR A 241 -12.74 -22.03 5.48
CA THR A 241 -13.78 -22.71 6.25
C THR A 241 -15.01 -23.04 5.39
N LYS A 242 -15.73 -24.09 5.78
CA LYS A 242 -17.05 -24.45 5.22
C LYS A 242 -18.09 -24.61 6.32
N ASP A 243 -17.77 -24.16 7.53
CA ASP A 243 -18.65 -24.29 8.69
C ASP A 243 -19.93 -23.46 8.49
N ALA A 244 -21.08 -24.10 8.67
CA ALA A 244 -22.37 -23.49 8.38
C ALA A 244 -22.69 -22.33 9.33
N GLU A 245 -22.30 -22.42 10.60
CA GLU A 245 -22.61 -21.38 11.58
C GLU A 245 -21.73 -20.14 11.36
N VAL A 246 -20.45 -20.34 11.02
CA VAL A 246 -19.56 -19.25 10.61
C VAL A 246 -20.11 -18.51 9.40
N GLY A 247 -20.52 -19.24 8.36
CA GLY A 247 -21.06 -18.61 7.17
C GLY A 247 -22.39 -17.89 7.44
N LYS A 248 -23.26 -18.41 8.33
CA LYS A 248 -24.47 -17.72 8.77
C LYS A 248 -24.15 -16.42 9.51
N ALA A 249 -23.17 -16.43 10.41
CA ALA A 249 -22.74 -15.24 11.14
C ALA A 249 -22.18 -14.18 10.18
N LEU A 250 -21.33 -14.58 9.23
CA LEU A 250 -20.81 -13.68 8.22
C LEU A 250 -21.93 -13.11 7.33
N ALA A 251 -22.87 -13.94 6.89
CA ALA A 251 -24.02 -13.49 6.08
C ALA A 251 -24.89 -12.47 6.82
N ALA A 252 -25.02 -12.61 8.15
CA ALA A 252 -25.77 -11.67 8.98
C ALA A 252 -25.02 -10.35 9.21
N ALA A 253 -23.69 -10.39 9.33
CA ALA A 253 -22.87 -9.22 9.65
C ALA A 253 -22.58 -8.32 8.43
N LEU A 254 -22.29 -8.91 7.27
CA LEU A 254 -21.87 -8.16 6.07
C LEU A 254 -22.84 -7.05 5.61
N PRO A 255 -24.18 -7.24 5.62
CA PRO A 255 -25.11 -6.19 5.18
C PRO A 255 -25.04 -4.91 6.01
N GLU A 256 -24.57 -5.00 7.26
CA GLU A 256 -24.43 -3.86 8.18
C GLU A 256 -23.04 -3.18 8.06
N SER A 257 -22.10 -3.83 7.37
CA SER A 257 -20.73 -3.33 7.21
C SER A 257 -20.66 -1.99 6.49
N LYS A 258 -19.88 -1.05 7.00
CA LYS A 258 -19.63 0.24 6.34
C LYS A 258 -18.89 0.07 5.02
N GLY A 259 -18.12 -1.01 4.87
CA GLY A 259 -17.36 -1.34 3.66
C GLY A 259 -18.16 -2.06 2.57
N ILE A 260 -19.35 -2.63 2.87
CA ILE A 260 -20.05 -3.53 1.94
C ILE A 260 -20.44 -2.87 0.62
N GLY A 261 -20.68 -1.55 0.62
CA GLY A 261 -21.04 -0.81 -0.58
C GLY A 261 -19.98 -0.85 -1.68
N ASN A 262 -18.72 -1.10 -1.33
CA ASN A 262 -17.59 -1.20 -2.25
C ASN A 262 -17.23 -2.66 -2.59
N ALA A 263 -17.96 -3.63 -2.05
CA ALA A 263 -17.68 -5.04 -2.30
C ALA A 263 -18.11 -5.45 -3.70
N ASN A 264 -17.31 -6.30 -4.35
CA ASN A 264 -17.65 -6.88 -5.63
C ASN A 264 -18.71 -8.00 -5.45
N PRO A 265 -19.90 -7.90 -6.10
CA PRO A 265 -20.97 -8.88 -5.92
C PRO A 265 -20.57 -10.30 -6.36
N THR A 266 -19.74 -10.42 -7.39
CA THR A 266 -19.27 -11.72 -7.89
C THR A 266 -18.26 -12.37 -6.94
N GLU A 267 -17.34 -11.59 -6.39
CA GLU A 267 -16.37 -12.10 -5.41
C GLU A 267 -17.06 -12.49 -4.11
N LEU A 268 -18.03 -11.69 -3.66
CA LEU A 268 -18.84 -11.99 -2.48
C LEU A 268 -19.64 -13.29 -2.70
N ALA A 269 -20.30 -13.45 -3.84
CA ALA A 269 -21.01 -14.68 -4.17
C ALA A 269 -20.05 -15.89 -4.19
N ARG A 270 -18.85 -15.74 -4.78
CA ARG A 270 -17.83 -16.80 -4.82
C ARG A 270 -17.36 -17.22 -3.42
N LEU A 271 -17.17 -16.26 -2.50
CA LEU A 271 -16.85 -16.54 -1.10
C LEU A 271 -17.94 -17.42 -0.47
N PHE A 272 -19.21 -17.05 -0.67
CA PHE A 272 -20.34 -17.79 -0.09
C PHE A 272 -20.63 -19.14 -0.74
N ASN A 273 -20.26 -19.34 -2.01
CA ASN A 273 -20.39 -20.62 -2.70
C ASN A 273 -19.53 -21.76 -2.09
N HIS A 274 -18.53 -21.43 -1.25
CA HIS A 274 -17.77 -22.44 -0.51
C HIS A 274 -18.51 -23.00 0.71
N PHE A 275 -19.50 -22.28 1.23
CA PHE A 275 -20.35 -22.72 2.34
C PHE A 275 -21.52 -23.60 1.85
N PRO A 276 -22.22 -24.30 2.76
CA PRO A 276 -23.41 -25.06 2.40
C PRO A 276 -24.48 -24.21 1.68
N PRO A 277 -25.26 -24.79 0.75
CA PRO A 277 -26.21 -24.04 -0.08
C PRO A 277 -27.23 -23.19 0.71
N GLU A 278 -27.66 -23.66 1.87
CA GLU A 278 -28.56 -22.93 2.76
C GLU A 278 -27.96 -21.65 3.32
N VAL A 279 -26.62 -21.59 3.46
CA VAL A 279 -25.89 -20.41 3.91
C VAL A 279 -25.67 -19.44 2.76
N ALA A 280 -25.30 -19.96 1.58
CA ALA A 280 -25.15 -19.14 0.37
C ALA A 280 -26.45 -18.35 0.07
N LYS A 281 -27.62 -18.97 0.30
CA LYS A 281 -28.93 -18.31 0.17
C LYS A 281 -29.12 -17.11 1.10
N LEU A 282 -28.43 -17.04 2.23
CA LEU A 282 -28.58 -15.92 3.18
C LEU A 282 -27.94 -14.63 2.67
N ILE A 283 -26.88 -14.72 1.86
CA ILE A 283 -26.22 -13.54 1.29
C ILE A 283 -26.83 -13.12 -0.05
N GLU A 284 -27.65 -13.97 -0.69
CA GLU A 284 -28.28 -13.69 -1.99
C GLU A 284 -28.98 -12.31 -2.03
N PRO A 285 -29.73 -11.86 -1.00
CA PRO A 285 -30.33 -10.52 -1.01
C PRO A 285 -29.30 -9.38 -1.03
N THR A 286 -28.17 -9.56 -0.34
CA THR A 286 -27.07 -8.60 -0.30
C THR A 286 -26.36 -8.56 -1.64
N VAL A 287 -26.03 -9.72 -2.21
CA VAL A 287 -25.47 -9.84 -3.56
C VAL A 287 -26.42 -9.24 -4.58
N ALA A 288 -27.72 -9.51 -4.50
CA ALA A 288 -28.74 -8.94 -5.37
C ALA A 288 -28.87 -7.42 -5.21
N THR A 289 -28.72 -6.90 -3.99
CA THR A 289 -28.70 -5.44 -3.76
C THR A 289 -27.48 -4.79 -4.38
N LEU A 290 -26.29 -5.39 -4.21
CA LEU A 290 -25.06 -4.92 -4.84
C LEU A 290 -25.16 -5.02 -6.37
N GLN A 291 -25.73 -6.12 -6.89
CA GLN A 291 -25.97 -6.29 -8.31
C GLN A 291 -26.99 -5.28 -8.83
N ALA A 292 -28.11 -5.06 -8.14
CA ALA A 292 -29.12 -4.08 -8.53
C ALA A 292 -28.56 -2.65 -8.51
N ARG A 293 -27.65 -2.33 -7.58
CA ARG A 293 -26.90 -1.06 -7.62
C ARG A 293 -26.05 -0.98 -8.87
N LYS A 294 -25.26 -2.02 -9.20
CA LYS A 294 -24.48 -2.06 -10.45
C LYS A 294 -25.38 -1.96 -11.69
N ASP A 295 -26.52 -2.63 -11.70
CA ASP A 295 -27.49 -2.56 -12.79
C ASP A 295 -28.11 -1.17 -12.91
N GLN A 296 -28.38 -0.50 -11.78
CA GLN A 296 -28.86 0.89 -11.75
C GLN A 296 -27.78 1.85 -12.27
N GLN A 297 -26.52 1.64 -11.91
CA GLN A 297 -25.40 2.40 -12.46
C GLN A 297 -25.32 2.22 -13.98
N ALA A 298 -25.38 0.97 -14.46
CA ALA A 298 -25.38 0.64 -15.87
C ALA A 298 -26.59 1.22 -16.63
N ALA A 299 -27.78 1.23 -16.00
CA ALA A 299 -28.99 1.80 -16.56
C ALA A 299 -28.91 3.34 -16.65
N ARG A 300 -28.38 4.02 -15.62
CA ARG A 300 -28.12 5.46 -15.65
C ARG A 300 -27.14 5.82 -16.77
N LEU A 301 -26.09 5.02 -16.95
CA LEU A 301 -25.16 5.20 -18.07
C LEU A 301 -25.87 5.02 -19.42
N ALA A 302 -26.70 3.99 -19.57
CA ALA A 302 -27.45 3.73 -20.79
C ALA A 302 -28.52 4.80 -21.12
N ASP A 303 -29.08 5.48 -20.11
CA ASP A 303 -30.00 6.61 -20.30
C ASP A 303 -29.29 7.88 -20.75
N LEU A 304 -28.09 8.14 -20.21
CA LEU A 304 -27.30 9.33 -20.52
C LEU A 304 -26.53 9.21 -21.83
N GLU A 305 -26.10 8.00 -22.21
CA GLU A 305 -25.27 7.75 -23.39
C GLU A 305 -25.87 8.30 -24.71
N PRO A 306 -27.17 8.10 -25.03
CA PRO A 306 -27.80 8.70 -26.21
C PRO A 306 -27.88 10.23 -26.18
N GLN A 307 -27.86 10.83 -24.99
CA GLN A 307 -27.99 12.28 -24.81
C GLN A 307 -26.67 13.00 -25.09
N LEU A 308 -25.54 12.28 -25.16
CA LEU A 308 -24.21 12.84 -25.41
C LEU A 308 -24.10 13.62 -26.72
N GLU A 309 -24.96 13.34 -27.71
CA GLU A 309 -25.00 14.07 -28.99
C GLU A 309 -25.55 15.50 -28.86
N SER A 310 -26.19 15.82 -27.73
CA SER A 310 -26.64 17.18 -27.42
C SER A 310 -25.57 18.05 -26.75
N GLY A 311 -24.42 17.46 -26.40
CA GLY A 311 -23.32 18.16 -25.75
C GLY A 311 -22.58 19.11 -26.68
N ASP A 312 -22.19 20.27 -26.18
CA ASP A 312 -21.39 21.27 -26.87
C ASP A 312 -19.95 21.29 -26.33
N ALA A 313 -18.99 20.94 -27.18
CA ALA A 313 -17.59 20.85 -26.81
C ALA A 313 -16.95 22.19 -26.41
N GLU A 314 -17.39 23.32 -26.98
CA GLU A 314 -16.85 24.64 -26.61
C GLU A 314 -17.36 25.07 -25.23
N ARG A 315 -18.63 24.78 -24.91
CA ARG A 315 -19.15 24.98 -23.54
C ARG A 315 -18.47 24.04 -22.54
N GLY A 316 -18.30 22.77 -22.89
CA GLY A 316 -17.59 21.79 -22.06
C GLY A 316 -16.16 22.21 -21.74
N LYS A 317 -15.44 22.72 -22.75
CA LYS A 317 -14.11 23.32 -22.57
C LYS A 317 -14.13 24.50 -21.61
N ALA A 318 -15.10 25.40 -21.74
CA ALA A 318 -15.25 26.53 -20.84
C ALA A 318 -15.50 26.07 -19.39
N PHE A 319 -16.32 25.03 -19.17
CA PHE A 319 -16.56 24.47 -17.83
C PHE A 319 -15.32 23.83 -17.21
N TYR A 320 -14.57 23.05 -17.99
CA TYR A 320 -13.29 22.49 -17.54
C TYR A 320 -12.30 23.61 -17.15
N LEU A 321 -12.12 24.62 -18.02
CA LEU A 321 -11.20 25.74 -17.77
C LEU A 321 -11.64 26.61 -16.57
N ALA A 322 -12.95 26.72 -16.32
CA ALA A 322 -13.50 27.40 -15.16
C ALA A 322 -13.39 26.57 -13.85
N GLY A 323 -12.96 25.31 -13.93
CA GLY A 323 -12.82 24.42 -12.78
C GLY A 323 -14.12 23.82 -12.24
N LYS A 324 -15.21 23.84 -13.02
CA LYS A 324 -16.45 23.16 -12.63
C LYS A 324 -16.24 21.65 -12.55
N GLY A 325 -16.81 21.01 -11.52
CA GLY A 325 -16.57 19.59 -11.24
C GLY A 325 -15.16 19.26 -10.78
N ALA A 326 -14.31 20.27 -10.52
CA ALA A 326 -12.92 20.14 -10.08
C ALA A 326 -12.01 19.27 -10.98
N CYS A 327 -12.43 18.88 -12.19
CA CYS A 327 -11.65 17.96 -13.02
C CYS A 327 -10.25 18.51 -13.34
N ILE A 328 -10.12 19.83 -13.52
CA ILE A 328 -8.86 20.53 -13.80
C ILE A 328 -7.84 20.45 -12.65
N THR A 329 -8.26 20.16 -11.41
CA THR A 329 -7.34 20.07 -10.26
C THR A 329 -6.47 18.82 -10.33
N CYS A 330 -6.92 17.79 -11.05
CA CYS A 330 -6.20 16.53 -11.17
C CYS A 330 -5.83 16.18 -12.62
N HIS A 331 -6.59 16.62 -13.61
CA HIS A 331 -6.39 16.23 -15.00
C HIS A 331 -5.86 17.37 -15.87
N GLN A 332 -4.84 17.06 -16.67
CA GLN A 332 -4.21 17.99 -17.61
C GLN A 332 -4.82 17.87 -19.01
N ILE A 333 -5.13 19.00 -19.64
CA ILE A 333 -5.50 19.12 -21.07
C ILE A 333 -4.64 20.22 -21.71
N GLY A 334 -3.76 19.83 -22.63
CA GLY A 334 -2.73 20.69 -23.18
C GLY A 334 -1.83 21.21 -22.07
N LYS A 335 -1.82 22.53 -21.86
CA LYS A 335 -1.05 23.20 -20.80
C LYS A 335 -1.87 23.53 -19.56
N ASN A 336 -3.17 23.20 -19.55
CA ASN A 336 -4.08 23.55 -18.46
C ASN A 336 -4.28 22.36 -17.52
N GLY A 337 -4.40 22.62 -16.22
CA GLY A 337 -4.62 21.60 -15.19
C GLY A 337 -3.33 21.02 -14.59
N ARG A 338 -3.49 19.95 -13.79
CA ARG A 338 -2.37 19.23 -13.11
C ARG A 338 -2.26 17.80 -13.63
N ALA A 339 -1.11 17.17 -13.43
CA ALA A 339 -0.83 15.80 -13.87
C ALA A 339 -0.94 14.80 -12.70
N VAL A 340 -2.08 14.79 -11.99
CA VAL A 340 -2.35 13.85 -10.88
C VAL A 340 -3.19 12.66 -11.35
N GLY A 341 -4.16 12.89 -12.21
CA GLY A 341 -4.91 11.87 -12.94
C GLY A 341 -4.41 11.74 -14.38
N PRO A 342 -5.05 10.86 -15.18
CA PRO A 342 -4.75 10.69 -16.60
C PRO A 342 -4.68 12.02 -17.35
N ASN A 343 -3.68 12.15 -18.22
CA ASN A 343 -3.64 13.26 -19.17
C ASN A 343 -4.80 13.10 -20.16
N LEU A 344 -5.65 14.12 -20.26
CA LEU A 344 -6.87 14.07 -21.05
C LEU A 344 -6.70 14.69 -22.45
N SER A 345 -5.51 15.20 -22.81
CA SER A 345 -5.29 15.96 -24.06
C SER A 345 -5.68 15.20 -25.34
N THR A 346 -5.52 13.88 -25.34
CA THR A 346 -5.85 13.01 -26.49
C THR A 346 -6.78 11.86 -26.10
N ILE A 347 -7.50 11.99 -24.98
CA ILE A 347 -8.24 10.87 -24.38
C ILE A 347 -9.40 10.39 -25.24
N GLY A 348 -9.97 11.27 -26.08
CA GLY A 348 -11.02 10.93 -27.04
C GLY A 348 -10.58 9.94 -28.12
N ARG A 349 -9.28 9.67 -28.27
CA ARG A 349 -8.77 8.60 -29.16
C ARG A 349 -9.02 7.19 -28.64
N ILE A 350 -9.02 7.03 -27.31
CA ILE A 350 -8.98 5.71 -26.65
C ILE A 350 -10.17 5.46 -25.72
N ARG A 351 -11.00 6.47 -25.47
CA ARG A 351 -12.21 6.38 -24.64
C ARG A 351 -13.43 6.87 -25.39
N THR A 352 -14.53 6.18 -25.17
CA THR A 352 -15.86 6.51 -25.71
C THR A 352 -16.59 7.47 -24.78
N GLY A 353 -17.69 8.04 -25.26
CA GLY A 353 -18.59 8.86 -24.44
C GLY A 353 -19.10 8.11 -23.19
N ARG A 354 -19.42 6.81 -23.35
CA ARG A 354 -19.83 5.93 -22.26
C ARG A 354 -18.72 5.77 -21.22
N ASP A 355 -17.48 5.57 -21.66
CA ASP A 355 -16.33 5.43 -20.75
C ASP A 355 -16.12 6.69 -19.90
N PHE A 356 -16.30 7.88 -20.48
CA PHE A 356 -16.23 9.14 -19.74
C PHE A 356 -17.35 9.26 -18.72
N LEU A 357 -18.59 8.93 -19.09
CA LEU A 357 -19.71 8.93 -18.16
C LEU A 357 -19.47 7.96 -16.99
N GLU A 358 -19.00 6.75 -17.25
CA GLU A 358 -18.70 5.76 -16.21
C GLU A 358 -17.60 6.27 -15.27
N SER A 359 -16.50 6.78 -15.83
CA SER A 359 -15.37 7.30 -15.04
C SER A 359 -15.77 8.50 -14.17
N ILE A 360 -16.67 9.37 -14.66
CA ILE A 360 -17.11 10.55 -13.91
C ILE A 360 -18.13 10.19 -12.83
N LEU A 361 -19.13 9.36 -13.15
CA LEU A 361 -20.21 9.02 -12.23
C LEU A 361 -19.81 7.96 -11.21
N TYR A 362 -18.94 7.04 -11.62
CA TYR A 362 -18.58 5.83 -10.88
C TYR A 362 -17.06 5.57 -10.95
N PRO A 363 -16.23 6.49 -10.43
CA PRO A 363 -14.78 6.46 -10.63
C PRO A 363 -14.07 5.21 -10.12
N SER A 364 -14.67 4.47 -9.17
CA SER A 364 -14.13 3.21 -8.62
C SER A 364 -14.59 1.95 -9.36
N GLU A 365 -15.52 2.05 -10.34
CA GLU A 365 -16.00 0.86 -11.08
C GLU A 365 -14.98 0.36 -12.11
N SER A 366 -14.30 1.28 -12.79
CA SER A 366 -13.21 0.96 -13.72
C SER A 366 -12.06 1.93 -13.50
N ILE A 367 -11.04 1.46 -12.79
CA ILE A 367 -9.82 2.23 -12.55
C ILE A 367 -8.80 1.88 -13.63
N ALA A 368 -8.26 2.89 -14.32
CA ALA A 368 -7.20 2.66 -15.29
C ALA A 368 -5.98 2.06 -14.58
N ARG A 369 -5.35 1.03 -15.17
CA ARG A 369 -4.26 0.28 -14.55
C ARG A 369 -3.14 1.18 -13.98
N ASP A 370 -2.74 2.19 -14.75
CA ASP A 370 -1.66 3.12 -14.36
C ASP A 370 -2.09 4.16 -13.29
N PHE A 371 -3.36 4.11 -12.88
CA PHE A 371 -3.99 5.01 -11.90
C PHE A 371 -4.77 4.22 -10.84
N GLU A 372 -4.44 2.93 -10.66
CA GLU A 372 -4.88 2.18 -9.48
C GLU A 372 -4.40 2.87 -8.21
N SER A 373 -5.28 2.98 -7.22
CA SER A 373 -4.90 3.48 -5.92
C SER A 373 -4.25 2.35 -5.13
N PHE A 374 -3.18 2.70 -4.43
CA PHE A 374 -2.44 1.79 -3.59
C PHE A 374 -2.43 2.31 -2.16
N GLN A 375 -2.64 1.39 -1.22
CA GLN A 375 -2.19 1.55 0.14
C GLN A 375 -0.76 1.02 0.24
N VAL A 376 0.18 1.91 0.50
CA VAL A 376 1.58 1.58 0.76
C VAL A 376 1.77 1.63 2.28
N THR A 377 1.89 0.46 2.89
CA THR A 377 2.26 0.35 4.29
C THR A 377 3.78 0.31 4.36
N LEU A 378 4.38 1.26 5.06
CA LEU A 378 5.81 1.28 5.34
C LEU A 378 6.14 0.40 6.54
N LYS A 379 7.41 0.05 6.68
CA LYS A 379 7.84 -0.74 7.84
C LYS A 379 8.15 0.08 9.09
N ASP A 380 7.93 1.39 9.13
CA ASP A 380 7.63 2.02 10.43
C ASP A 380 6.19 1.72 10.83
N GLY A 381 5.27 1.71 9.87
CA GLY A 381 3.83 1.52 10.08
C GLY A 381 3.02 2.72 9.66
N ASN A 382 3.69 3.74 9.14
CA ASN A 382 3.01 4.76 8.39
C ASN A 382 2.34 4.12 7.18
N VAL A 383 1.08 4.46 6.98
CA VAL A 383 0.30 4.03 5.84
C VAL A 383 0.08 5.25 4.97
N HIS A 384 0.54 5.16 3.74
CA HIS A 384 0.28 6.15 2.72
C HIS A 384 -0.73 5.57 1.73
N MET A 385 -1.64 6.42 1.27
CA MET A 385 -2.57 6.07 0.19
C MET A 385 -2.34 7.03 -0.97
N GLY A 386 -2.29 6.50 -2.19
CA GLY A 386 -2.05 7.32 -3.36
C GLY A 386 -1.93 6.52 -4.65
N LEU A 387 -1.51 7.17 -5.73
CA LEU A 387 -1.22 6.54 -7.01
C LEU A 387 0.27 6.29 -7.14
N ILE A 388 0.64 5.10 -7.57
CA ILE A 388 2.03 4.81 -7.93
C ILE A 388 2.20 5.16 -9.41
N GLN A 389 2.48 6.44 -9.70
CA GLN A 389 2.61 6.92 -11.08
C GLN A 389 3.99 6.66 -11.68
N ARG A 390 5.00 6.60 -10.82
CA ARG A 390 6.38 6.40 -11.21
C ARG A 390 7.04 5.47 -10.22
N GLU A 391 7.74 4.49 -10.76
CA GLU A 391 8.56 3.58 -10.00
C GLU A 391 9.91 3.47 -10.68
N THR A 392 10.96 3.55 -9.86
CA THR A 392 12.29 3.09 -10.25
C THR A 392 12.52 1.71 -9.62
N GLY A 393 13.71 1.12 -9.79
CA GLY A 393 14.01 -0.17 -9.16
C GLY A 393 14.03 -0.13 -7.62
N ASP A 394 14.00 1.07 -7.06
CA ASP A 394 14.38 1.41 -5.69
C ASP A 394 13.45 2.42 -5.01
N THR A 395 12.66 3.21 -5.77
CA THR A 395 11.72 4.19 -5.21
C THR A 395 10.35 4.07 -5.87
N ILE A 396 9.31 4.04 -5.05
CA ILE A 396 7.91 4.26 -5.41
C ILE A 396 7.61 5.72 -5.18
N TYR A 397 7.20 6.42 -6.23
CA TYR A 397 6.73 7.79 -6.11
C TYR A 397 5.21 7.75 -6.00
N LEU A 398 4.74 7.82 -4.76
CA LEU A 398 3.32 7.75 -4.44
C LEU A 398 2.72 9.16 -4.48
N THR A 399 1.86 9.42 -5.45
CA THR A 399 1.12 10.68 -5.51
C THR A 399 -0.09 10.61 -4.60
N SER A 400 -0.13 11.43 -3.55
CA SER A 400 -1.22 11.50 -2.60
C SER A 400 -2.51 12.08 -3.22
N PRO A 401 -3.68 11.97 -2.55
CA PRO A 401 -4.92 12.59 -3.02
C PRO A 401 -4.85 14.11 -3.18
N THR A 402 -3.89 14.79 -2.52
CA THR A 402 -3.68 16.24 -2.66
C THR A 402 -2.79 16.61 -3.86
N GLY A 403 -2.26 15.61 -4.57
CA GLY A 403 -1.33 15.76 -5.67
C GLY A 403 0.11 16.03 -5.22
N GLU A 404 0.45 15.67 -3.97
CA GLU A 404 1.82 15.68 -3.46
C GLU A 404 2.51 14.37 -3.83
N GLU A 405 3.68 14.44 -4.46
CA GLU A 405 4.51 13.25 -4.71
C GLU A 405 5.28 12.92 -3.43
N ILE A 406 5.02 11.73 -2.88
CA ILE A 406 5.69 11.20 -1.70
C ILE A 406 6.67 10.13 -2.19
N PRO A 407 7.98 10.41 -2.19
CA PRO A 407 8.98 9.40 -2.51
C PRO A 407 9.04 8.39 -1.36
N LEU A 408 8.61 7.17 -1.64
CA LEU A 408 8.68 6.02 -0.75
C LEU A 408 9.75 5.10 -1.30
N SER A 409 10.85 4.93 -0.58
CA SER A 409 11.82 3.91 -0.97
C SER A 409 11.09 2.56 -1.06
N ARG A 410 11.21 1.84 -2.18
CA ARG A 410 10.64 0.48 -2.35
C ARG A 410 11.08 -0.43 -1.22
N ASP A 411 12.29 -0.18 -0.78
CA ASP A 411 12.83 -0.83 0.37
C ASP A 411 12.06 -0.40 1.63
N SER A 412 11.74 0.85 1.95
CA SER A 412 10.94 1.14 3.17
C SER A 412 9.51 0.58 3.17
N VAL A 413 9.02 0.06 2.04
CA VAL A 413 7.69 -0.53 1.90
C VAL A 413 7.61 -1.93 2.54
N ALA A 414 6.67 -2.09 3.46
CA ALA A 414 6.31 -3.39 4.05
C ALA A 414 5.33 -4.15 3.14
N SER A 415 4.33 -3.45 2.64
CA SER A 415 3.35 -4.01 1.71
C SER A 415 2.75 -2.92 0.84
N ILE A 416 2.35 -3.34 -0.35
CA ILE A 416 1.55 -2.54 -1.29
C ILE A 416 0.30 -3.34 -1.55
N ALA A 417 -0.85 -2.77 -1.21
CA ALA A 417 -2.14 -3.33 -1.53
C ALA A 417 -2.85 -2.40 -2.50
N SER A 418 -3.26 -2.91 -3.66
CA SER A 418 -4.23 -2.19 -4.50
C SER A 418 -5.55 -2.12 -3.73
N ILE A 419 -6.19 -0.95 -3.75
CA ILE A 419 -7.46 -0.73 -3.07
C ILE A 419 -8.55 -0.52 -4.13
N PRO A 420 -9.75 -1.11 -3.96
CA PRO A 420 -10.85 -0.99 -4.93
C PRO A 420 -11.56 0.37 -4.80
N MET A 421 -10.78 1.45 -4.70
CA MET A 421 -11.23 2.82 -4.53
C MET A 421 -10.37 3.74 -5.38
N SER A 422 -11.00 4.53 -6.25
CA SER A 422 -10.31 5.54 -7.05
C SER A 422 -9.92 6.75 -6.21
N LEU A 423 -8.77 7.37 -6.51
CA LEU A 423 -8.46 8.70 -5.99
C LEU A 423 -9.35 9.80 -6.58
N MET A 424 -9.98 9.55 -7.73
CA MET A 424 -11.00 10.47 -8.26
C MET A 424 -12.22 10.43 -7.33
N PRO A 425 -12.58 11.55 -6.69
CA PRO A 425 -13.70 11.57 -5.77
C PRO A 425 -15.01 11.21 -6.46
N GLN A 426 -15.85 10.42 -5.79
CA GLN A 426 -17.22 10.19 -6.23
C GLN A 426 -18.07 11.44 -5.99
N GLY A 427 -19.01 11.73 -6.89
CA GLY A 427 -19.95 12.85 -6.73
C GLY A 427 -19.48 14.17 -7.35
N LEU A 428 -18.36 14.18 -8.09
CA LEU A 428 -17.88 15.39 -8.78
C LEU A 428 -18.89 15.93 -9.80
N GLU A 429 -19.73 15.05 -10.37
CA GLU A 429 -20.78 15.44 -11.30
C GLU A 429 -21.87 16.29 -10.64
N GLN A 430 -22.02 16.23 -9.31
CA GLN A 430 -23.07 16.96 -8.59
C GLN A 430 -22.88 18.47 -8.65
N ALA A 431 -21.66 18.93 -8.96
CA ALA A 431 -21.34 20.33 -9.22
C ALA A 431 -21.69 20.78 -10.65
N LEU A 432 -22.20 19.88 -11.49
CA LEU A 432 -22.58 20.12 -12.88
C LEU A 432 -24.10 19.98 -13.02
N ALA A 433 -24.74 20.90 -13.74
CA ALA A 433 -26.09 20.65 -14.20
C ALA A 433 -26.07 19.52 -15.26
N PRO A 434 -27.18 18.79 -15.49
CA PRO A 434 -27.20 17.65 -16.42
C PRO A 434 -26.63 17.98 -17.80
N GLN A 435 -26.99 19.13 -18.38
CA GLN A 435 -26.45 19.56 -19.67
C GLN A 435 -24.94 19.88 -19.62
N GLU A 436 -24.44 20.38 -18.49
CA GLU A 436 -23.02 20.71 -18.32
C GLU A 436 -22.16 19.43 -18.29
N LEU A 437 -22.68 18.32 -17.75
CA LEU A 437 -22.04 17.01 -17.85
C LEU A 437 -21.96 16.53 -19.30
N LEU A 438 -23.05 16.65 -20.07
CA LEU A 438 -23.07 16.27 -21.49
C LEU A 438 -22.10 17.12 -22.32
N ASP A 439 -22.08 18.43 -22.09
CA ASP A 439 -21.14 19.37 -22.72
C ASP A 439 -19.68 19.01 -22.37
N LEU A 440 -19.39 18.70 -21.09
CA LEU A 440 -18.06 18.26 -20.65
C LEU A 440 -17.63 16.96 -21.33
N VAL A 441 -18.52 15.96 -21.42
CA VAL A 441 -18.22 14.70 -22.13
C VAL A 441 -18.03 14.94 -23.63
N ALA A 442 -18.81 15.81 -24.27
CA ALA A 442 -18.63 16.18 -25.67
C ALA A 442 -17.27 16.83 -25.92
N PHE A 443 -16.80 17.68 -24.99
CA PHE A 443 -15.45 18.20 -25.02
C PHE A 443 -14.39 17.09 -24.90
N LEU A 444 -14.51 16.19 -23.92
CA LEU A 444 -13.55 15.09 -23.76
C LEU A 444 -13.50 14.15 -24.99
N LYS A 445 -14.66 13.91 -25.63
CA LYS A 445 -14.74 13.17 -26.90
C LYS A 445 -14.00 13.87 -28.04
N SER A 446 -13.98 15.20 -28.08
CA SER A 446 -13.34 15.96 -29.17
C SER A 446 -11.81 16.02 -29.05
N LEU A 447 -11.25 15.71 -27.88
CA LEU A 447 -9.81 15.68 -27.58
C LEU A 447 -9.12 14.49 -28.26
N THR A 448 -8.93 14.64 -29.57
CA THR A 448 -8.38 13.60 -30.45
C THR A 448 -7.05 14.00 -31.09
N GLU A 449 -6.48 15.16 -30.79
CA GLU A 449 -5.21 15.64 -31.37
C GLU A 449 -4.33 16.40 -30.39
#